data_AF-A0A961RTY0-F1
#
_entry.id   AF-A0A961RTY0-F1
#
_cell.length_a   1.000
_cell.length_b   1.000
_cell.length_c   1.000
_cell.angle_alpha   90.00
_cell.angle_beta   90.00
_cell.angle_gamma   90.00
#
_symmetry.space_group_name_H-M   'P 1'
#
loop_
_entity.id
_entity.type
_entity.pdbx_description
1 polymer ?
#
loop_
_entity_poly.entity_id
_entity_poly.type
_entity_poly.pdbx_seq_one_letter_code
_entity_poly.pdbx_strand_id
1 'polypeptide(L)'
;QVEIKGDTAVIKGEVADQSIFEKAVIAVGNTLGVSKVEASEIKVAAAGDAAPADPVFYTVKKGDNLWKIAEHNYGKGKGAKYTVIFEANKPMLKDPDLIYPGQVLRIPAID
;
A
#
# COMPACT_ATOMS: atom_id res chain seq x y z
N GLN A 1 16.00 -10.26 3.58
CA GLN A 1 16.78 -9.82 4.75
C GLN A 1 16.50 -8.35 5.01
N VAL A 2 16.41 -7.95 6.27
CA VAL A 2 16.25 -6.54 6.67
C VAL A 2 17.49 -6.17 7.51
N GLU A 3 18.11 -5.04 7.19
CA GLU A 3 19.25 -4.47 7.90
C GLU A 3 18.89 -3.05 8.36
N ILE A 4 19.23 -2.69 9.59
CA ILE A 4 18.94 -1.35 10.14
C ILE A 4 20.25 -0.55 10.21
N LYS A 5 20.29 0.59 9.51
CA LYS A 5 21.41 1.54 9.49
C LYS A 5 20.95 2.87 10.06
N GLY A 6 21.18 3.07 11.35
CA GLY A 6 20.61 4.23 12.07
C GLY A 6 19.09 4.12 12.12
N ASP A 7 18.40 5.08 11.51
CA ASP A 7 16.94 5.13 11.37
C ASP A 7 16.44 4.63 9.99
N THR A 8 17.36 4.16 9.13
CA THR A 8 17.04 3.67 7.79
C THR A 8 17.01 2.14 7.77
N ALA A 9 15.91 1.57 7.29
CA ALA A 9 15.77 0.14 7.06
C ALA A 9 16.10 -0.23 5.61
N VAL A 10 17.09 -1.08 5.40
CA VAL A 10 17.49 -1.60 4.08
C VAL A 10 16.91 -2.99 3.90
N ILE A 11 16.11 -3.19 2.86
CA ILE A 11 15.47 -4.46 2.53
C ILE A 11 16.13 -5.07 1.29
N LYS A 12 16.57 -6.32 1.40
CA LYS A 12 17.25 -7.08 0.35
C LYS A 12 16.59 -8.43 0.13
N GLY A 13 16.49 -8.89 -1.11
CA GLY A 13 16.07 -10.26 -1.40
C GLY A 13 15.24 -10.40 -2.66
N GLU A 14 14.52 -11.51 -2.76
CA GLU A 14 13.64 -11.80 -3.88
C GLU A 14 12.22 -12.02 -3.35
N VAL A 15 11.23 -11.41 -4.01
CA VAL A 15 9.81 -11.56 -3.69
C VAL A 15 9.07 -12.07 -4.92
N ALA A 16 8.03 -12.87 -4.71
CA ALA A 16 7.33 -13.51 -5.82
C ALA A 16 6.61 -12.49 -6.72
N ASP A 17 6.08 -11.40 -6.16
CA ASP A 17 5.32 -10.38 -6.89
C ASP A 17 5.44 -8.98 -6.25
N GLN A 18 4.97 -7.97 -6.99
CA GLN A 18 5.00 -6.57 -6.58
C GLN A 18 4.13 -6.28 -5.34
N SER A 19 3.07 -7.05 -5.11
CA SER A 19 2.22 -6.89 -3.93
C SER A 19 2.97 -7.29 -2.65
N ILE A 20 3.76 -8.37 -2.72
CA ILE A 20 4.63 -8.80 -1.64
C ILE A 20 5.73 -7.75 -1.37
N PHE A 21 6.31 -7.16 -2.42
CA PHE A 21 7.26 -6.07 -2.28
C PHE A 21 6.68 -4.89 -1.49
N GLU A 22 5.55 -4.35 -1.95
CA GLU A 22 4.91 -3.18 -1.32
C GLU A 22 4.51 -3.47 0.13
N LYS A 23 3.96 -4.65 0.41
CA LYS A 23 3.62 -5.07 1.77
C LYS A 23 4.84 -5.13 2.68
N ALA A 24 5.97 -5.63 2.18
CA ALA A 24 7.21 -5.68 2.95
C ALA A 24 7.74 -4.28 3.28
N VAL A 25 7.70 -3.35 2.30
CA VAL A 25 8.11 -1.95 2.50
C VAL A 25 7.24 -1.25 3.54
N ILE A 26 5.91 -1.40 3.46
CA ILE A 26 4.97 -0.78 4.41
C ILE A 26 5.15 -1.36 5.82
N ALA A 27 5.26 -2.68 5.95
CA ALA A 27 5.44 -3.33 7.25
C ALA A 27 6.73 -2.87 7.96
N VAL A 28 7.83 -2.74 7.20
CA VAL A 28 9.11 -2.27 7.73
C VAL A 28 9.07 -0.78 8.04
N GLY A 29 8.51 0.05 7.16
CA GLY A 29 8.42 1.50 7.36
C GLY A 29 7.55 1.92 8.54
N ASN A 30 6.54 1.12 8.89
CA ASN A 30 5.67 1.35 10.05
C ASN A 30 6.24 0.80 11.37
N THR A 31 7.52 0.42 11.39
CA THR A 31 8.20 -0.02 12.61
C THR A 31 8.77 1.18 13.38
N LEU A 32 8.59 1.21 14.70
CA LEU A 32 9.10 2.28 15.56
C LEU A 32 10.62 2.45 15.39
N GLY A 33 11.07 3.68 15.14
CA GLY A 33 12.48 4.02 14.94
C GLY A 33 12.95 3.99 13.48
N VAL A 34 12.09 3.59 12.54
CA VAL A 34 12.38 3.66 11.10
C VAL A 34 11.80 4.96 10.54
N SER A 35 12.65 5.82 10.01
CA SER A 35 12.25 7.06 9.31
C SER A 35 12.23 6.90 7.80
N LYS A 36 13.01 5.94 7.28
CA LYS A 36 13.21 5.70 5.85
C LYS A 36 13.36 4.21 5.55
N VAL A 37 12.83 3.77 4.41
CA VAL A 37 13.04 2.43 3.87
C VAL A 37 13.76 2.51 2.53
N GLU A 38 14.85 1.76 2.39
CA GLU A 38 15.60 1.57 1.14
C GLU A 38 15.39 0.15 0.63
N ALA A 39 14.90 0.00 -0.60
CA ALA A 39 14.53 -1.30 -1.16
C ALA A 39 15.03 -1.50 -2.60
N SER A 40 16.11 -0.81 -2.96
CA SER A 40 16.77 -0.92 -4.28
C SER A 40 17.40 -2.30 -4.54
N GLU A 41 17.57 -3.12 -3.50
CA GLU A 41 18.16 -4.46 -3.57
C GLU A 41 17.11 -5.58 -3.50
N ILE A 42 15.82 -5.27 -3.74
CA ILE A 42 14.79 -6.30 -3.95
C ILE A 42 14.66 -6.63 -5.45
N LYS A 43 14.57 -7.92 -5.74
CA LYS A 43 14.14 -8.46 -7.04
C LYS A 43 12.70 -8.97 -6.94
N VAL A 44 11.89 -8.70 -7.96
CA VAL A 44 10.51 -9.20 -8.06
C VAL A 44 10.47 -10.26 -9.16
N ALA A 45 10.15 -11.51 -8.79
CA ALA A 45 10.29 -12.68 -9.66
C ALA A 45 9.21 -12.77 -10.75
N ALA A 46 7.99 -12.32 -10.48
CA ALA A 46 6.92 -12.26 -11.47
C ALA A 46 6.76 -10.85 -12.03
N ALA A 47 7.47 -10.55 -13.12
CA ALA A 47 7.00 -9.61 -14.13
C ALA A 47 5.99 -10.34 -15.03
N GLY A 48 4.82 -10.68 -14.48
CA GLY A 48 3.70 -11.23 -15.26
C GLY A 48 2.81 -10.10 -15.76
N ASP A 49 2.54 -10.08 -17.06
CA ASP A 49 1.73 -9.15 -17.87
C ASP A 49 0.52 -8.51 -17.18
N ALA A 50 0.80 -7.53 -16.34
CA ALA A 50 0.01 -6.34 -16.10
C ALA A 50 0.96 -5.42 -15.37
N ALA A 51 1.59 -4.47 -16.07
CA ALA A 51 2.25 -3.36 -15.39
C ALA A 51 1.17 -2.72 -14.50
N PRO A 52 1.21 -2.86 -13.17
CA PRO A 52 0.24 -2.19 -12.34
C PRO A 52 0.53 -0.71 -12.55
N ALA A 53 -0.47 0.06 -12.96
CA ALA A 53 -0.37 1.51 -12.94
C ALA A 53 0.23 1.95 -11.59
N ASP A 54 1.10 2.95 -11.62
CA ASP A 54 1.89 3.37 -10.47
C ASP A 54 1.03 3.40 -9.18
N PRO A 55 1.50 2.80 -8.08
CA PRO A 55 0.69 2.68 -6.87
C PRO A 55 0.35 4.07 -6.34
N VAL A 56 -0.93 4.42 -6.40
CA VAL A 56 -1.45 5.66 -5.81
C VAL A 56 -1.68 5.42 -4.32
N PHE A 57 -1.17 6.32 -3.49
CA PHE A 57 -1.37 6.27 -2.04
C PHE A 57 -2.26 7.42 -1.59
N TYR A 58 -3.20 7.11 -0.70
CA TYR A 58 -4.12 8.09 -0.14
C TYR A 58 -4.04 8.10 1.39
N THR A 59 -3.80 9.26 1.98
CA THR A 59 -3.87 9.47 3.43
C THR A 59 -5.30 9.78 3.83
N VAL A 60 -5.90 8.90 4.63
CA VAL A 60 -7.26 9.04 5.18
C VAL A 60 -7.39 10.34 5.95
N LYS A 61 -8.42 11.14 5.67
CA LYS A 61 -8.74 12.39 6.37
C LYS A 61 -9.89 12.17 7.35
N LYS A 62 -10.04 13.09 8.30
CA LYS A 62 -11.15 13.06 9.25
C LYS A 62 -12.50 13.15 8.51
N GLY A 63 -13.35 12.15 8.70
CA GLY A 63 -14.68 12.05 8.06
C GLY A 63 -14.70 11.31 6.71
N ASP A 64 -13.56 10.77 6.29
CA ASP A 64 -13.48 9.86 5.14
C ASP A 64 -14.08 8.49 5.47
N ASN A 65 -14.58 7.84 4.43
CA ASN A 65 -14.89 6.42 4.40
C ASN A 65 -14.38 5.86 3.07
N LEU A 66 -14.26 4.54 2.94
CA LEU A 66 -13.69 3.97 1.71
C LEU A 66 -14.49 4.31 0.45
N TRP A 67 -15.81 4.49 0.56
CA TRP A 67 -16.67 4.92 -0.56
C TRP A 67 -16.25 6.30 -1.09
N LYS A 68 -16.12 7.29 -0.20
CA LYS A 68 -15.69 8.65 -0.56
C LYS A 68 -14.27 8.66 -1.13
N ILE A 69 -13.38 7.84 -0.56
CA ILE A 69 -12.00 7.71 -1.05
C ILE A 69 -12.01 7.10 -2.47
N ALA A 70 -12.84 6.08 -2.70
CA ALA A 70 -13.02 5.50 -4.03
C ALA A 70 -13.58 6.53 -5.02
N GLU A 71 -14.62 7.31 -4.67
CA GLU A 71 -15.12 8.36 -5.56
C GLU A 71 -14.12 9.49 -5.81
N HIS A 72 -13.29 9.81 -4.82
CA HIS A 72 -12.26 10.82 -4.94
C HIS A 72 -11.16 10.41 -5.93
N ASN A 73 -10.73 9.14 -5.89
CA ASN A 73 -9.63 8.65 -6.73
C ASN A 73 -10.09 8.10 -8.08
N TYR A 74 -11.25 7.46 -8.15
CA TYR A 74 -11.77 6.82 -9.37
C TYR A 74 -12.82 7.66 -10.10
N GLY A 75 -13.31 8.73 -9.47
CA GLY A 75 -14.34 9.60 -10.01
C GLY A 75 -15.74 9.35 -9.41
N LYS A 76 -16.62 10.35 -9.59
CA LYS A 76 -17.98 10.37 -9.04
C LYS A 76 -18.79 9.16 -9.52
N GLY A 77 -19.50 8.49 -8.60
CA GLY A 77 -20.29 7.29 -8.90
C GLY A 77 -19.49 5.98 -8.88
N LYS A 78 -18.18 6.02 -8.67
CA LYS A 78 -17.32 4.83 -8.53
C LYS A 78 -17.14 4.38 -7.09
N GLY A 79 -17.93 4.89 -6.14
CA GLY A 79 -17.76 4.57 -4.73
C GLY A 79 -17.86 3.09 -4.40
N ALA A 80 -18.64 2.31 -5.17
CA ALA A 80 -18.71 0.85 -5.05
C ALA A 80 -17.35 0.13 -5.25
N LYS A 81 -16.36 0.79 -5.85
CA LYS A 81 -14.99 0.30 -6.01
C LYS A 81 -14.16 0.38 -4.73
N TYR A 82 -14.76 0.81 -3.61
CA TYR A 82 -14.15 0.76 -2.29
C TYR A 82 -13.67 -0.66 -1.91
N THR A 83 -14.33 -1.70 -2.43
CA THR A 83 -13.93 -3.10 -2.21
C THR A 83 -12.55 -3.41 -2.79
N VAL A 84 -12.18 -2.80 -3.91
CA VAL A 84 -10.85 -2.95 -4.52
C VAL A 84 -9.77 -2.36 -3.62
N ILE A 85 -10.05 -1.20 -3.02
CA ILE A 85 -9.19 -0.57 -2.02
C ILE A 85 -9.08 -1.48 -0.80
N PHE A 86 -10.20 -2.02 -0.30
CA PHE A 86 -10.20 -2.91 0.86
C PHE A 86 -9.32 -4.15 0.66
N GLU A 87 -9.51 -4.88 -0.45
CA GLU A 87 -8.74 -6.10 -0.73
C GLU A 87 -7.25 -5.82 -0.90
N ALA A 88 -6.88 -4.72 -1.56
CA ALA A 88 -5.48 -4.34 -1.77
C ALA A 88 -4.73 -4.03 -0.48
N ASN A 89 -5.44 -3.62 0.58
CA ASN A 89 -4.85 -3.27 1.87
C ASN A 89 -4.93 -4.40 2.90
N LYS A 90 -5.44 -5.60 2.54
CA LYS A 90 -5.36 -6.78 3.40
C LYS A 90 -3.93 -7.33 3.50
N PRO A 91 -3.52 -7.85 4.67
CA PRO A 91 -4.31 -8.05 5.89
C PRO A 91 -4.30 -6.86 6.87
N MET A 92 -3.71 -5.72 6.49
CA MET A 92 -3.54 -4.56 7.37
C MET A 92 -4.87 -3.85 7.64
N LEU A 93 -5.73 -3.75 6.62
CA LEU A 93 -7.11 -3.31 6.77
C LEU A 93 -8.02 -4.53 6.96
N LYS A 94 -8.49 -4.75 8.19
CA LYS A 94 -9.28 -5.94 8.56
C LYS A 94 -10.77 -5.78 8.30
N ASP A 95 -11.26 -4.55 8.38
CA ASP A 95 -12.66 -4.18 8.23
C ASP A 95 -12.73 -2.94 7.33
N PRO A 96 -13.58 -2.93 6.29
CA PRO A 96 -13.72 -1.79 5.39
C PRO A 96 -14.21 -0.50 6.08
N ASP A 97 -14.90 -0.61 7.21
CA ASP A 97 -15.43 0.54 7.95
C ASP A 97 -14.44 1.06 9.01
N LEU A 98 -13.37 0.31 9.31
CA LEU A 98 -12.34 0.69 10.28
C LEU A 98 -11.11 1.32 9.61
N ILE A 99 -11.28 2.55 9.14
CA ILE A 99 -10.17 3.40 8.71
C ILE A 99 -10.00 4.60 9.64
N TYR A 100 -8.76 5.02 9.86
CA TYR A 100 -8.43 6.10 10.79
C TYR A 100 -7.76 7.28 10.09
N PRO A 101 -8.02 8.53 10.52
CA PRO A 101 -7.31 9.70 9.98
C PRO A 101 -5.79 9.54 10.13
N GLY A 102 -5.05 9.83 9.07
CA GLY A 102 -3.60 9.64 8.99
C GLY A 102 -3.17 8.26 8.49
N GLN A 103 -4.07 7.28 8.39
CA GLN A 103 -3.79 5.98 7.80
C GLN A 103 -3.54 6.13 6.29
N VAL A 104 -2.46 5.53 5.79
CA VAL A 104 -2.16 5.52 4.35
C VAL A 104 -2.71 4.23 3.74
N LEU A 105 -3.52 4.37 2.71
CA LEU A 105 -4.11 3.26 1.95
C LEU A 105 -3.52 3.22 0.55
N ARG A 106 -3.24 2.01 0.07
CA ARG A 106 -2.97 1.74 -1.33
C ARG A 106 -4.27 1.86 -2.13
N ILE A 107 -4.24 2.60 -3.22
CA ILE A 107 -5.36 2.78 -4.16
C ILE A 107 -4.96 2.14 -5.50
N PRO A 108 -5.42 0.92 -5.80
CA PRO A 108 -5.14 0.27 -7.08
C PRO A 108 -5.81 1.01 -8.23
N ALA A 109 -5.23 1.02 -9.44
CA ALA A 109 -5.98 1.44 -10.61
C ALA A 109 -7.14 0.47 -10.88
N ILE A 110 -8.24 1.02 -11.42
CA ILE A 110 -9.37 0.24 -11.91
C ILE A 110 -9.42 0.42 -13.44
N ASP A 111 -9.54 -0.68 -14.17
CA ASP A 111 -9.76 -0.66 -15.62
C ASP A 111 -11.19 -0.18 -15.98
#